data_AF-A0A7S2BQZ4-F1
#
_entry.id   AF-A0A7S2BQZ4-F1
#
_cell.length_a   1.000
_cell.length_b   1.000
_cell.length_c   1.000
_cell.angle_alpha   90.00
_cell.angle_beta   90.00
_cell.angle_gamma   90.00
#
_symmetry.space_group_name_H-M   'P 1'
#
loop_
_entity.id
_entity.type
_entity.pdbx_description
1 polymer ?
#
loop_
_entity_poly.entity_id
_entity_poly.type
_entity_poly.pdbx_seq_one_letter_code
_entity_poly.pdbx_strand_id
1 'polypeptide(L)'
;MLRVSLVRRLATTRLTQTSGSVTLRRAQLCSSFSNSVSLEDYHQYANCTLEAIQEVYDERSDNDPTLAMDVEYADGVLNVEVGTLGTFVLNKQAPNRQLWGSSPISGPLRYDLCTSSKAWVNSRDRHDMLALLADDFEALTSQQLSFASVTEELEASVGG
;
A
#
# COMPACT_ATOMS: atom_id res chain seq x y z
N MET A 1 -47.04 3.91 -49.02
CA MET A 1 -46.59 5.07 -48.22
C MET A 1 -46.50 4.65 -46.76
N LEU A 2 -45.30 4.38 -46.23
CA LEU A 2 -45.09 4.28 -44.78
C LEU A 2 -43.66 4.73 -44.45
N ARG A 3 -43.58 5.72 -43.56
CA ARG A 3 -42.37 6.31 -43.00
C ARG A 3 -41.75 5.33 -41.99
N VAL A 4 -40.46 5.05 -42.10
CA VAL A 4 -39.71 4.37 -41.04
C VAL A 4 -39.00 5.43 -40.21
N SER A 5 -39.47 5.61 -38.98
CA SER A 5 -38.90 6.53 -37.99
C SER A 5 -37.58 5.99 -37.45
N LEU A 6 -36.55 6.82 -37.48
CA LEU A 6 -35.25 6.60 -36.88
C LEU A 6 -35.36 6.73 -35.34
N VAL A 7 -35.28 5.63 -34.60
CA VAL A 7 -35.09 5.68 -33.15
C VAL A 7 -33.59 5.73 -32.87
N ARG A 8 -33.07 6.93 -32.59
CA ARG A 8 -31.72 7.11 -32.05
C ARG A 8 -31.72 6.61 -30.61
N ARG A 9 -31.04 5.49 -30.36
CA ARG A 9 -30.71 5.05 -29.00
C ARG A 9 -29.66 6.01 -28.44
N LEU A 10 -29.99 6.74 -27.39
CA LEU A 10 -29.02 7.46 -26.58
C LEU A 10 -28.24 6.40 -25.79
N ALA A 11 -26.95 6.28 -26.08
CA ALA A 11 -26.03 5.49 -25.25
C ALA A 11 -25.72 6.30 -24.00
N THR A 12 -26.26 5.87 -22.86
CA THR A 12 -25.87 6.39 -21.54
C THR A 12 -24.46 5.88 -21.25
N THR A 13 -23.45 6.73 -21.46
CA THR A 13 -22.08 6.45 -21.04
C THR A 13 -22.03 6.40 -19.51
N ARG A 14 -21.93 5.20 -18.92
CA ARG A 14 -21.47 5.07 -17.54
C ARG A 14 -19.98 5.41 -17.51
N LEU A 15 -19.63 6.45 -16.76
CA LEU A 15 -18.24 6.71 -16.39
C LEU A 15 -17.83 5.59 -15.41
N THR A 16 -17.03 4.64 -15.87
CA THR A 16 -16.29 3.76 -14.97
C THR A 16 -15.19 4.59 -14.33
N GLN A 17 -15.37 4.95 -13.07
CA GLN A 17 -14.35 5.62 -12.28
C GLN A 17 -13.21 4.63 -12.06
N THR A 18 -12.09 4.85 -12.77
CA THR A 18 -10.90 4.00 -12.68
C THR A 18 -10.17 4.37 -11.39
N SER A 19 -10.09 3.46 -10.42
CA SER A 19 -9.49 3.68 -9.11
C SER A 19 -7.95 3.73 -9.10
N GLY A 20 -7.29 3.87 -10.26
CA GLY A 20 -5.84 3.66 -10.42
C GLY A 20 -4.96 4.92 -10.40
N SER A 21 -5.41 6.08 -9.93
CA SER A 21 -4.70 7.36 -10.21
C SER A 21 -3.97 8.02 -9.02
N VAL A 22 -4.14 7.58 -7.78
CA VAL A 22 -3.62 8.32 -6.61
C VAL A 22 -2.21 7.85 -6.22
N THR A 23 -1.94 6.55 -6.23
CA THR A 23 -0.69 5.93 -5.76
C THR A 23 0.51 6.25 -6.67
N LEU A 24 0.34 6.23 -7.99
CA LEU A 24 1.41 6.55 -8.96
C LEU A 24 1.98 7.96 -8.80
N ARG A 25 1.20 8.93 -8.29
CA ARG A 25 1.66 10.31 -8.14
C ARG A 25 2.64 10.50 -6.98
N ARG A 26 2.54 9.72 -5.90
CA ARG A 26 3.33 9.94 -4.66
C ARG A 26 4.82 9.70 -4.86
N ALA A 27 5.17 8.60 -5.52
CA ALA A 27 6.58 8.23 -5.67
C ALA A 27 7.32 9.11 -6.71
N GLN A 28 6.59 9.61 -7.71
CA GLN A 28 7.10 10.56 -8.72
C GLN A 28 7.31 11.98 -8.17
N LEU A 29 6.59 12.38 -7.12
CA LEU A 29 6.72 13.69 -6.47
C LEU A 29 7.78 13.73 -5.37
N CYS A 30 8.49 12.61 -5.14
CA CYS A 30 9.47 12.58 -4.06
C CYS A 30 10.71 13.43 -4.40
N SER A 31 10.83 14.56 -3.70
CA SER A 31 11.91 15.54 -3.84
C SER A 31 12.92 15.50 -2.70
N SER A 32 12.58 14.85 -1.58
CA SER A 32 13.43 14.75 -0.38
C SER A 32 13.28 13.40 0.32
N PHE A 33 14.39 12.65 0.41
CA PHE A 33 14.49 11.37 1.12
C PHE A 33 15.09 11.52 2.53
N SER A 34 14.95 10.47 3.35
CA SER A 34 15.14 10.38 4.82
C SER A 34 16.50 10.81 5.42
N ASN A 35 17.44 11.37 4.65
CA ASN A 35 18.76 11.80 5.13
C ASN A 35 18.70 12.87 6.26
N SER A 36 17.56 13.53 6.46
CA SER A 36 17.38 14.60 7.45
C SER A 36 16.30 14.32 8.51
N VAL A 37 15.71 13.12 8.55
CA VAL A 37 14.65 12.79 9.52
C VAL A 37 15.30 12.42 10.85
N SER A 38 14.77 12.88 12.00
CA SER A 38 15.31 12.49 13.31
C SER A 38 15.02 11.00 13.60
N LEU A 39 15.73 10.40 14.57
CA LEU A 39 15.52 8.96 14.86
C LEU A 39 14.16 8.72 15.49
N GLU A 40 13.72 9.68 16.31
CA GLU A 40 12.40 9.70 16.93
C GLU A 40 11.29 9.80 15.87
N ASP A 41 11.37 10.77 14.95
CA ASP A 41 10.39 10.92 13.86
C ASP A 41 10.32 9.66 13.00
N TYR A 42 11.47 9.04 12.69
CA TYR A 42 11.52 7.77 11.97
C TYR A 42 10.77 6.68 12.74
N HIS A 43 11.02 6.53 14.04
CA HIS A 43 10.37 5.49 14.84
C HIS A 43 8.86 5.70 14.92
N GLN A 44 8.41 6.93 15.13
CA GLN A 44 6.99 7.28 15.14
C GLN A 44 6.35 6.94 13.79
N TYR A 45 6.93 7.43 12.69
CA TYR A 45 6.36 7.26 11.37
C TYR A 45 6.35 5.79 10.92
N ALA A 46 7.42 5.05 11.20
CA ALA A 46 7.50 3.63 10.90
C ALA A 46 6.54 2.79 11.76
N ASN A 47 6.33 3.14 13.02
CA ASN A 47 5.32 2.49 13.86
C ASN A 47 3.92 2.70 13.31
N CYS A 48 3.50 3.96 13.11
CA CYS A 48 2.18 4.27 12.56
C CYS A 48 1.95 3.58 11.21
N THR A 49 2.99 3.53 10.36
CA THR A 49 2.89 2.82 9.08
C THR A 49 2.62 1.32 9.27
N LEU A 50 3.41 0.64 10.11
CA LEU A 50 3.30 -0.81 10.28
C LEU A 50 2.02 -1.21 11.04
N GLU A 51 1.61 -0.41 12.02
CA GLU A 51 0.35 -0.57 12.75
C GLU A 51 -0.85 -0.43 11.80
N ALA A 52 -0.88 0.62 10.97
CA ALA A 52 -1.97 0.80 10.00
C ALA A 52 -1.99 -0.29 8.91
N ILE A 53 -0.82 -0.79 8.48
CA ILE A 53 -0.75 -1.93 7.55
C ILE A 53 -1.27 -3.20 8.23
N GLN A 54 -0.91 -3.43 9.49
CA GLN A 54 -1.42 -4.55 10.28
C GLN A 54 -2.94 -4.53 10.32
N GLU A 55 -3.55 -3.38 10.67
CA GLU A 55 -5.01 -3.22 10.71
C GLU A 55 -5.67 -3.61 9.38
N VAL A 56 -5.10 -3.19 8.25
CA VAL A 56 -5.62 -3.57 6.91
C VAL A 56 -5.58 -5.09 6.68
N TYR A 57 -4.51 -5.77 7.11
CA TYR A 57 -4.40 -7.23 6.96
C TYR A 57 -5.28 -7.99 7.96
N ASP A 58 -5.45 -7.49 9.18
CA ASP A 58 -6.35 -8.06 10.18
C ASP A 58 -7.81 -7.98 9.70
N GLU A 59 -8.25 -6.79 9.26
CA GLU A 59 -9.57 -6.61 8.66
C GLU A 59 -9.76 -7.53 7.45
N ARG A 60 -8.71 -7.73 6.65
CA ARG A 60 -8.76 -8.62 5.50
C ARG A 60 -8.93 -10.08 5.91
N SER A 61 -8.23 -10.52 6.96
CA SER A 61 -8.31 -11.87 7.54
C SER A 61 -9.72 -12.14 8.08
N ASP A 62 -10.28 -11.18 8.83
CA ASP A 62 -11.63 -11.28 9.41
C ASP A 62 -12.72 -11.38 8.34
N ASN A 63 -12.57 -10.64 7.24
CA ASN A 63 -13.55 -10.62 6.15
C ASN A 63 -13.47 -11.84 5.24
N ASP A 64 -12.32 -12.51 5.16
CA ASP A 64 -12.14 -13.73 4.38
C ASP A 64 -11.31 -14.80 5.12
N PRO A 65 -11.94 -15.55 6.04
CA PRO A 65 -11.27 -16.61 6.78
C PRO A 65 -10.74 -17.75 5.89
N THR A 66 -11.14 -17.82 4.61
CA THR A 66 -10.70 -18.88 3.69
C THR A 66 -9.24 -18.73 3.28
N LEU A 67 -8.69 -17.52 3.37
CA LEU A 67 -7.26 -17.27 3.14
C LEU A 67 -6.38 -17.81 4.28
N ALA A 68 -6.97 -18.17 5.42
CA ALA A 68 -6.27 -18.66 6.62
C ALA A 68 -5.06 -17.76 6.96
N MET A 69 -5.30 -16.45 6.98
CA MET A 69 -4.25 -15.47 7.25
C MET A 69 -3.94 -15.40 8.75
N ASP A 70 -2.66 -15.24 9.07
CA ASP A 70 -2.17 -14.95 10.41
C ASP A 70 -1.26 -13.73 10.37
N VAL A 71 -1.51 -12.76 11.24
CA VAL A 71 -0.89 -11.44 11.23
C VAL A 71 -0.28 -11.16 12.59
N GLU A 72 1.04 -10.97 12.64
CA GLU A 72 1.78 -10.73 13.87
C GLU A 72 2.71 -9.53 13.73
N TYR A 73 2.50 -8.51 14.55
CA TYR A 73 3.42 -7.37 14.67
C TYR A 73 4.10 -7.37 16.03
N ALA A 74 5.42 -7.57 16.05
CA ALA A 74 6.23 -7.56 17.26
C ALA A 74 7.65 -7.05 16.97
N ASP A 75 8.22 -6.30 17.92
CA ASP A 75 9.61 -5.81 17.88
C ASP A 75 9.99 -5.08 16.57
N GLY A 76 9.04 -4.38 15.96
CA GLY A 76 9.26 -3.66 14.70
C GLY A 76 9.32 -4.55 13.46
N VAL A 77 8.79 -5.78 13.55
CA VAL A 77 8.63 -6.74 12.46
C VAL A 77 7.16 -7.14 12.37
N LEU A 78 6.55 -6.90 11.21
CA LEU A 78 5.21 -7.35 10.84
C LEU A 78 5.34 -8.56 9.93
N ASN A 79 4.80 -9.69 10.37
CA ASN A 79 4.66 -10.92 9.60
C ASN A 79 3.19 -11.10 9.21
N VAL A 80 2.95 -11.41 7.93
CA VAL A 80 1.62 -11.74 7.40
C VAL A 80 1.73 -13.07 6.67
N GLU A 81 1.33 -14.15 7.33
CA GLU A 81 1.19 -15.45 6.70
C GLU A 81 -0.15 -15.53 5.97
N VAL A 82 -0.14 -15.98 4.72
CA VAL A 82 -1.35 -16.13 3.90
C VAL A 82 -1.56 -17.62 3.64
N GLY A 83 -2.03 -18.34 4.66
CA GLY A 83 -2.21 -19.79 4.64
C GLY A 83 -0.97 -20.50 4.09
N THR A 84 -1.14 -21.28 3.02
CA THR A 84 -0.03 -22.01 2.36
C THR A 84 0.59 -21.25 1.19
N LEU A 85 0.14 -20.03 0.89
CA LEU A 85 0.56 -19.26 -0.28
C LEU A 85 1.91 -18.57 -0.05
N GLY A 86 2.20 -18.16 1.18
CA GLY A 86 3.48 -17.58 1.57
C GLY A 86 3.35 -16.53 2.66
N THR A 87 4.45 -15.83 2.92
CA THR A 87 4.56 -14.88 4.03
C THR A 87 5.10 -13.54 3.53
N PHE A 88 4.42 -12.45 3.88
CA PHE A 88 4.96 -11.11 3.78
C PHE A 88 5.68 -10.76 5.08
N VAL A 89 6.83 -10.11 4.98
CA VAL A 89 7.61 -9.65 6.13
C VAL A 89 7.97 -8.19 5.91
N LEU A 90 7.56 -7.32 6.83
CA LEU A 90 7.90 -5.90 6.85
C LEU A 90 8.65 -5.59 8.13
N ASN A 91 9.77 -4.88 8.05
CA ASN A 91 10.58 -4.60 9.24
C ASN A 91 11.22 -3.22 9.27
N LYS A 92 11.34 -2.69 10.48
CA LYS A 92 12.06 -1.46 10.80
C LYS A 92 13.56 -1.70 10.68
N GLN A 93 14.23 -0.81 9.95
CA GLN A 93 15.69 -0.73 9.86
C GLN A 93 16.17 0.63 10.36
N ALA A 94 16.17 0.76 11.70
CA ALA A 94 16.48 2.01 12.40
C ALA A 94 17.84 2.63 12.05
N PRO A 95 18.95 1.87 11.89
CA PRO A 95 20.23 2.45 11.52
C PRO A 95 20.19 3.22 10.20
N ASN A 96 19.34 2.79 9.27
CA ASN A 96 19.21 3.38 7.94
C ASN A 96 17.97 4.26 7.79
N ARG A 97 17.09 4.32 8.80
CA ARG A 97 15.78 5.00 8.74
C ARG A 97 14.91 4.51 7.58
N GLN A 98 14.90 3.19 7.39
CA GLN A 98 14.19 2.51 6.30
C GLN A 98 13.10 1.59 6.84
N LEU A 99 12.16 1.27 5.96
CA LEU A 99 11.40 0.02 6.04
C LEU A 99 11.94 -0.95 5.01
N TRP A 100 12.11 -2.19 5.42
CA TRP A 100 12.37 -3.29 4.49
C TRP A 100 11.11 -4.13 4.39
N GLY A 101 10.88 -4.68 3.20
CA GLY A 101 9.70 -5.50 2.92
C GLY A 101 10.09 -6.67 2.04
N SER A 102 9.53 -7.84 2.31
CA SER A 102 9.68 -9.04 1.50
C SER A 102 8.30 -9.64 1.26
N SER A 103 7.97 -9.94 0.02
CA SER A 103 6.77 -10.69 -0.36
C SER A 103 7.15 -11.99 -1.08
N PRO A 104 6.23 -12.98 -1.16
CA PRO A 104 6.44 -14.18 -1.97
C PRO A 104 6.61 -13.90 -3.48
N ILE A 105 6.17 -12.73 -3.95
CA ILE A 105 6.14 -12.36 -5.37
C ILE A 105 7.39 -11.55 -5.75
N SER A 106 7.66 -10.47 -5.03
CA SER A 106 8.71 -9.49 -5.36
C SER A 106 10.01 -9.68 -4.57
N GLY A 107 10.00 -10.50 -3.50
CA GLY A 107 11.17 -10.72 -2.66
C GLY A 107 11.58 -9.46 -1.86
N PRO A 108 12.82 -9.43 -1.33
CA PRO A 108 13.24 -8.38 -0.40
C PRO A 108 13.56 -7.06 -1.10
N LEU A 109 12.98 -5.99 -0.58
CA LEU A 109 13.09 -4.61 -1.05
C LEU A 109 13.29 -3.66 0.14
N ARG A 110 13.80 -2.46 -0.14
CA ARG A 110 14.11 -1.42 0.85
C ARG A 110 13.45 -0.12 0.43
N TYR A 111 12.91 0.59 1.41
CA TYR A 111 12.14 1.79 1.20
C TYR A 111 12.67 2.92 2.08
N ASP A 112 12.93 4.04 1.44
CA ASP A 112 13.33 5.28 2.09
C ASP A 112 12.06 6.11 2.35
N LEU A 113 11.97 6.73 3.52
CA LEU A 113 10.89 7.67 3.81
C LEU A 113 11.07 8.91 2.94
N CYS A 114 10.09 9.18 2.09
CA CYS A 114 9.97 10.45 1.39
C CYS A 114 9.14 11.42 2.22
N THR A 115 9.77 12.46 2.76
CA THR A 115 9.11 13.39 3.69
C THR A 115 8.11 14.30 2.99
N SER A 116 8.34 14.63 1.71
CA SER A 116 7.47 15.50 0.91
C SER A 116 6.15 14.81 0.52
N SER A 117 6.21 13.52 0.21
CA SER A 117 5.04 12.73 -0.18
C SER A 117 4.50 11.83 0.93
N LYS A 118 5.15 11.79 2.11
CA LYS A 118 4.76 10.95 3.25
C LYS A 118 4.56 9.50 2.79
N ALA A 119 5.55 8.98 2.10
CA ALA A 119 5.48 7.67 1.46
C ALA A 119 6.81 6.93 1.60
N TRP A 120 6.72 5.61 1.70
CA TRP A 120 7.88 4.72 1.66
C TRP A 120 8.15 4.37 0.20
N VAL A 121 9.28 4.84 -0.33
CA VAL A 121 9.58 4.78 -1.76
C VAL A 121 10.87 4.01 -1.99
N ASN A 122 10.87 3.12 -2.96
CA ASN A 122 12.09 2.44 -3.39
C ASN A 122 12.98 3.43 -4.15
N SER A 123 14.22 3.63 -3.69
CA SER A 123 15.12 4.61 -4.29
C SER A 123 15.64 4.22 -5.68
N ARG A 124 15.56 2.94 -6.08
CA ARG A 124 16.10 2.46 -7.36
C ARG A 124 15.17 2.75 -8.53
N ASP A 125 13.90 2.42 -8.41
CA ASP A 125 12.92 2.45 -9.49
C ASP A 125 11.69 3.32 -9.16
N ARG A 126 11.66 3.91 -7.95
CA ARG A 126 10.69 4.92 -7.54
C ARG A 126 9.25 4.40 -7.50
N HIS A 127 9.04 3.13 -7.17
CA HIS A 127 7.70 2.65 -6.83
C HIS A 127 7.37 2.92 -5.35
N ASP A 128 6.07 2.97 -5.06
CA ASP A 128 5.51 3.12 -3.72
C ASP A 128 5.35 1.75 -3.05
N MET A 129 5.73 1.65 -1.77
CA MET A 129 5.67 0.39 -1.01
C MET A 129 4.24 -0.16 -0.89
N LEU A 130 3.26 0.69 -0.59
CA LEU A 130 1.88 0.25 -0.38
C LEU A 130 1.24 -0.22 -1.69
N ALA A 131 1.55 0.47 -2.79
CA ALA A 131 1.13 0.04 -4.12
C ALA A 131 1.68 -1.36 -4.46
N LEU A 132 2.97 -1.59 -4.23
CA LEU A 132 3.57 -2.90 -4.50
C LEU A 132 2.99 -3.99 -3.60
N LEU A 133 2.78 -3.73 -2.31
CA LEU A 133 2.17 -4.70 -1.40
C LEU A 133 0.76 -5.11 -1.84
N ALA A 134 -0.02 -4.16 -2.35
CA ALA A 134 -1.35 -4.44 -2.89
C ALA A 134 -1.27 -5.30 -4.16
N ASP A 135 -0.39 -4.94 -5.09
CA ASP A 135 -0.17 -5.69 -6.34
C ASP A 135 0.33 -7.12 -6.05
N ASP A 136 1.28 -7.28 -5.11
CA ASP A 136 1.80 -8.58 -4.70
C ASP A 136 0.72 -9.44 -4.00
N PHE A 137 -0.12 -8.83 -3.16
CA PHE A 137 -1.24 -9.53 -2.52
C PHE A 137 -2.27 -10.00 -3.56
N GLU A 138 -2.61 -9.16 -4.54
CA GLU A 138 -3.50 -9.53 -5.62
C GLU A 138 -2.90 -10.63 -6.50
N ALA A 139 -1.62 -10.54 -6.85
CA ALA A 139 -0.93 -11.58 -7.61
C ALA A 139 -0.90 -12.92 -6.86
N LEU A 140 -0.77 -12.90 -5.54
CA LEU A 140 -0.72 -14.10 -4.70
C LEU A 140 -2.11 -14.73 -4.49
N THR A 141 -3.13 -13.91 -4.24
CA THR A 141 -4.46 -14.38 -3.78
C THR A 141 -5.56 -14.30 -4.83
N SER A 142 -5.31 -13.60 -5.95
CA SER A 142 -6.33 -13.16 -6.91
C SER A 142 -7.42 -12.27 -6.32
N GLN A 143 -7.15 -11.62 -5.18
CA GLN A 143 -8.08 -10.74 -4.50
C GLN A 143 -7.46 -9.36 -4.27
N GLN A 144 -8.24 -8.30 -4.41
CA GLN A 144 -7.75 -6.93 -4.23
C GLN A 144 -7.62 -6.57 -2.75
N LEU A 145 -6.61 -5.76 -2.44
CA LEU A 145 -6.37 -5.14 -1.13
C LEU A 145 -6.11 -3.65 -1.31
N SER A 146 -6.59 -2.82 -0.39
CA SER A 146 -6.44 -1.37 -0.44
C SER A 146 -5.79 -0.84 0.82
N PHE A 147 -4.75 -0.02 0.66
CA PHE A 147 -4.09 0.71 1.75
C PHE A 147 -4.46 2.20 1.78
N ALA A 148 -5.68 2.53 1.34
CA ALA A 148 -6.17 3.91 1.34
C ALA A 148 -6.24 4.48 2.77
N SER A 149 -6.72 3.70 3.74
CA SER A 149 -6.77 4.07 5.16
C SER A 149 -5.38 4.42 5.71
N VAL A 150 -4.37 3.60 5.41
CA VAL A 150 -2.97 3.86 5.78
C VAL A 150 -2.50 5.20 5.21
N THR A 151 -2.84 5.49 3.95
CA THR A 151 -2.43 6.75 3.31
C THR A 151 -3.06 7.96 4.00
N GLU A 152 -4.36 7.88 4.33
CA GLU A 152 -5.10 8.94 5.01
C GLU A 152 -4.57 9.20 6.42
N GLU A 153 -4.25 8.14 7.17
CA GLU A 153 -3.69 8.25 8.52
C GLU A 153 -2.29 8.90 8.51
N LEU A 154 -1.43 8.48 7.58
CA LEU A 154 -0.09 9.04 7.45
C LEU A 154 -0.12 10.52 7.02
N GLU A 155 -1.15 10.95 6.29
CA GLU A 155 -1.38 12.37 5.96
C GLU A 155 -1.93 13.16 7.14
N ALA A 156 -2.85 12.57 7.92
CA ALA A 156 -3.44 13.21 9.09
C ALA A 156 -2.43 13.43 10.23
N SER A 157 -1.37 12.62 10.30
CA SER A 157 -0.29 12.77 11.28
C SER A 157 0.53 14.08 11.16
N VAL A 158 0.27 14.92 10.15
CA VAL A 158 1.04 16.14 9.83
C VAL A 158 0.46 17.42 10.50
N GLY A 159 -0.14 17.29 11.67
CA GLY A 159 -0.80 18.41 12.36
C GLY A 159 -0.48 18.52 13.85
N GLY A 160 0.81 18.65 14.21
CA GLY A 160 1.28 18.92 15.57
C GLY A 160 2.52 19.78 15.58
#